data_AF-A0A6P1E7A3-F1
#
_entry.id   AF-A0A6P1E7A3-F1
#
_cell.length_a   1.000
_cell.length_b   1.000
_cell.length_c   1.000
_cell.angle_alpha   90.00
_cell.angle_beta   90.00
_cell.angle_gamma   90.00
#
_symmetry.space_group_name_H-M   'P 1'
#
loop_
_entity.id
_entity.type
_entity.pdbx_description
1 polymer ?
#
loop_
_entity_poly.entity_id
_entity_poly.type
_entity_poly.pdbx_seq_one_letter_code
_entity_poly.pdbx_strand_id
1 'polypeptide(L)'
;MKFENFKILATASQVPTRVVDNDELSTMMDTSDDWIVQRTGIRRRHVAVDETTSSLCTSVAKQLLEKTGLKPSEIDLIIVATMSPDYLTPSVSAMVQGNLGADHAVAMDIDAACSGFVYGLNMVKQLLIAETPKNAILIGGETLSKLIDWQDRSTAVLFGDGAGGVLLKNTPKSEGAFISENLKTLGKLGRYLTAGKTGAPTPFMTKKDEFSPFFQMNGRRVYRFAVNNVPESINQALSEASLTTDDIDHFVLHQANSRIVEKIAETLGVSMDKFPINIDEYGNTAAASEPILLDQLVTDGTIKRGDVVLLSGFGGGLTVGTMILKY
;
A
#
# COMPACT_ATOMS: atom_id res chain seq x y z
N MET A 1 11.36 12.44 24.88
CA MET A 1 10.46 13.30 24.09
C MET A 1 9.08 13.17 24.67
N LYS A 2 8.25 14.22 24.70
CA LYS A 2 6.89 14.08 25.23
C LYS A 2 6.00 13.13 24.41
N PHE A 3 6.19 13.11 23.09
CA PHE A 3 5.44 12.27 22.16
C PHE A 3 6.42 11.32 21.45
N GLU A 4 6.21 10.01 21.63
CA GLU A 4 7.14 8.95 21.20
C GLU A 4 6.44 7.81 20.44
N ASN A 5 5.10 7.90 20.30
CA ASN A 5 4.28 6.95 19.57
C ASN A 5 3.22 7.74 18.78
N PHE A 6 2.29 7.06 18.12
CA PHE A 6 1.18 7.67 17.38
C PHE A 6 -0.11 6.90 17.60
N LYS A 7 -1.24 7.49 17.21
CA LYS A 7 -2.52 6.79 17.02
C LYS A 7 -3.13 7.16 15.67
N ILE A 8 -3.91 6.26 15.10
CA ILE A 8 -4.68 6.52 13.87
C ILE A 8 -5.98 7.22 14.26
N LEU A 9 -6.22 8.43 13.78
CA LEU A 9 -7.44 9.20 14.02
C LEU A 9 -8.56 8.81 13.07
N ALA A 10 -8.25 8.61 11.79
CA ALA A 10 -9.19 8.21 10.76
C ALA A 10 -8.49 7.43 9.64
N THR A 11 -9.28 6.65 8.92
CA THR A 11 -8.94 5.98 7.66
C THR A 11 -9.79 6.60 6.55
N ALA A 12 -9.32 6.55 5.30
CA ALA A 12 -10.12 6.85 4.12
C ALA A 12 -9.55 6.15 2.88
N SER A 13 -10.40 5.93 1.88
CA SER A 13 -10.01 5.35 0.60
C SER A 13 -10.77 5.99 -0.55
N GLN A 14 -10.17 5.95 -1.74
CA GLN A 14 -10.75 6.41 -3.00
C GLN A 14 -10.25 5.53 -4.13
N VAL A 15 -11.17 5.06 -4.97
CA VAL A 15 -10.86 4.35 -6.20
C VAL A 15 -11.48 5.08 -7.40
N PRO A 16 -10.93 4.92 -8.61
CA PRO A 16 -11.57 5.41 -9.83
C PRO A 16 -12.98 4.85 -10.02
N THR A 17 -13.84 5.61 -10.70
CA THR A 17 -15.23 5.16 -10.93
C THR A 17 -15.33 4.05 -11.98
N ARG A 18 -14.37 4.00 -12.91
CA ARG A 18 -14.36 3.01 -13.99
C ARG A 18 -13.93 1.65 -13.47
N VAL A 19 -14.87 0.71 -13.48
CA VAL A 19 -14.67 -0.70 -13.15
C VAL A 19 -14.43 -1.48 -14.43
N VAL A 20 -13.34 -2.25 -14.50
CA VAL A 20 -13.05 -3.21 -15.58
C VAL A 20 -13.19 -4.62 -15.02
N ASP A 21 -14.16 -5.38 -15.51
CA ASP A 21 -14.31 -6.79 -15.13
C ASP A 21 -13.41 -7.71 -15.99
N ASN A 22 -13.34 -8.99 -15.62
CA ASN A 22 -12.55 -9.97 -16.35
C ASN A 22 -13.09 -10.26 -17.76
N ASP A 23 -14.40 -10.14 -17.97
CA ASP A 23 -15.02 -10.37 -19.27
C ASP A 23 -14.57 -9.30 -20.26
N GLU A 24 -14.46 -8.05 -19.83
CA GLU A 24 -13.90 -6.98 -20.65
C GLU A 24 -12.43 -7.26 -21.01
N LEU A 25 -11.60 -7.73 -20.07
CA LEU A 25 -10.22 -8.11 -20.38
C LEU A 25 -10.15 -9.24 -21.42
N SER A 26 -11.11 -10.18 -21.42
CA SER A 26 -11.17 -11.26 -22.42
C SER A 26 -11.41 -10.76 -23.85
N THR A 27 -11.92 -9.53 -24.02
CA THR A 27 -12.05 -8.89 -25.34
C THR A 27 -10.74 -8.33 -25.88
N MET A 28 -9.73 -8.15 -25.03
CA MET A 28 -8.45 -7.52 -25.36
C MET A 28 -7.28 -8.51 -25.42
N MET A 29 -7.38 -9.66 -24.74
CA MET A 29 -6.32 -10.66 -24.65
C MET A 29 -6.88 -12.09 -24.50
N ASP A 30 -6.08 -13.10 -24.80
CA ASP A 30 -6.43 -14.53 -24.64
C ASP A 30 -6.49 -14.94 -23.15
N THR A 31 -7.64 -14.69 -22.52
CA THR A 31 -7.96 -14.96 -21.12
C THR A 31 -9.47 -15.20 -20.91
N SER A 32 -9.89 -15.54 -19.69
CA SER A 32 -11.30 -15.65 -19.26
C SER A 32 -11.47 -15.33 -17.77
N ASP A 33 -12.69 -15.05 -17.32
CA ASP A 33 -13.00 -14.86 -15.89
C ASP A 33 -12.55 -16.07 -15.05
N ASP A 34 -12.98 -17.27 -15.43
CA ASP A 34 -12.61 -18.51 -14.74
C ASP A 34 -11.08 -18.65 -14.58
N TRP A 35 -10.33 -18.33 -15.63
CA TRP A 35 -8.87 -18.43 -15.60
C TRP A 35 -8.23 -17.42 -14.65
N ILE A 36 -8.73 -16.17 -14.65
CA ILE A 36 -8.22 -15.11 -13.79
C ILE A 36 -8.57 -15.42 -12.33
N VAL A 37 -9.85 -15.66 -12.03
CA VAL A 37 -10.34 -15.95 -10.67
C VAL A 37 -9.61 -17.15 -10.06
N GLN A 38 -9.46 -18.25 -10.79
CA GLN A 38 -8.77 -19.45 -10.27
C GLN A 38 -7.30 -19.20 -9.91
N ARG A 39 -6.66 -18.23 -10.58
CA ARG A 39 -5.23 -17.94 -10.40
C ARG A 39 -4.95 -16.79 -9.45
N THR A 40 -5.88 -15.87 -9.29
CA THR A 40 -5.64 -14.60 -8.59
C THR A 40 -6.69 -14.26 -7.53
N GLY A 41 -7.90 -14.79 -7.67
CA GLY A 41 -9.09 -14.37 -6.91
C GLY A 41 -9.75 -13.09 -7.45
N ILE A 42 -9.16 -12.43 -8.45
CA ILE A 42 -9.61 -11.13 -8.97
C ILE A 42 -10.80 -11.32 -9.90
N ARG A 43 -11.89 -10.57 -9.68
CA ARG A 43 -13.08 -10.54 -10.56
C ARG A 43 -13.16 -9.25 -11.36
N ARG A 44 -12.78 -8.15 -10.74
CA ARG A 44 -12.75 -6.82 -11.34
C ARG A 44 -11.64 -5.97 -10.74
N ARG A 45 -11.39 -4.84 -11.36
CA ARG A 45 -10.48 -3.80 -10.87
C ARG A 45 -11.00 -2.42 -11.22
N HIS A 46 -10.58 -1.42 -10.47
CA HIS A 46 -10.82 -0.02 -10.80
C HIS A 46 -9.65 0.51 -11.63
N VAL A 47 -9.94 1.30 -12.66
CA VAL A 47 -8.95 1.85 -13.60
C VAL A 47 -9.19 3.34 -13.76
N ALA A 48 -8.14 4.13 -13.59
CA ALA A 48 -8.20 5.57 -13.76
C ALA A 48 -8.46 5.94 -15.24
N VAL A 49 -9.36 6.92 -15.46
CA VAL A 49 -9.63 7.46 -16.80
C VAL A 49 -9.05 8.87 -16.88
N ASP A 50 -9.55 9.76 -16.03
CA ASP A 50 -9.09 11.15 -15.90
C ASP A 50 -8.36 11.38 -14.57
N GLU A 51 -8.54 10.46 -13.61
CA GLU A 51 -7.90 10.52 -12.31
C GLU A 51 -6.38 10.30 -12.43
N THR A 52 -5.62 11.09 -11.71
CA THR A 52 -4.18 10.87 -11.49
C THR A 52 -3.92 10.34 -10.07
N THR A 53 -2.73 9.79 -9.83
CA THR A 53 -2.31 9.37 -8.48
C THR A 53 -2.49 10.49 -7.46
N SER A 54 -2.04 11.70 -7.77
CA SER A 54 -2.22 12.86 -6.89
C SER A 54 -3.68 13.25 -6.67
N SER A 55 -4.55 13.12 -7.67
CA SER A 55 -5.98 13.41 -7.51
C SER A 55 -6.69 12.41 -6.58
N LEU A 56 -6.34 11.11 -6.67
CA LEU A 56 -6.85 10.07 -5.79
C LEU A 56 -6.36 10.29 -4.35
N CYS A 57 -5.06 10.53 -4.17
CA CYS A 57 -4.47 10.85 -2.86
C CYS A 57 -5.06 12.13 -2.26
N THR A 58 -5.31 13.16 -3.08
CA THR A 58 -5.95 14.41 -2.63
C THR A 58 -7.36 14.13 -2.10
N SER A 59 -8.11 13.25 -2.77
CA SER A 59 -9.46 12.87 -2.35
C SER A 59 -9.44 12.14 -1.01
N VAL A 60 -8.53 11.19 -0.83
CA VAL A 60 -8.31 10.50 0.46
C VAL A 60 -7.97 11.51 1.56
N ALA A 61 -7.04 12.44 1.31
CA ALA A 61 -6.64 13.42 2.30
C ALA A 61 -7.80 14.36 2.72
N LYS A 62 -8.64 14.77 1.77
CA LYS A 62 -9.84 15.57 2.06
C LYS A 62 -10.84 14.81 2.94
N GLN A 63 -11.09 13.53 2.62
CA GLN A 63 -11.96 12.68 3.45
C GLN A 63 -11.41 12.50 4.87
N LEU A 64 -10.09 12.34 5.03
CA LEU A 64 -9.45 12.24 6.34
C LEU A 64 -9.63 13.52 7.17
N LEU A 65 -9.48 14.70 6.56
CA LEU A 65 -9.73 15.98 7.23
C LEU A 65 -11.21 16.13 7.60
N GLU A 66 -12.13 15.75 6.70
CA GLU A 66 -13.57 15.78 6.96
C GLU A 66 -13.96 14.88 8.13
N LYS A 67 -13.49 13.61 8.15
CA LYS A 67 -13.77 12.64 9.23
C LYS A 67 -13.23 13.10 10.59
N THR A 68 -12.14 13.86 10.61
CA THR A 68 -11.49 14.31 11.87
C THR A 68 -11.86 15.72 12.30
N GLY A 69 -12.40 16.55 11.40
CA GLY A 69 -12.66 17.96 11.63
C GLY A 69 -11.40 18.84 11.72
N LEU A 70 -10.21 18.29 11.42
CA LEU A 70 -8.95 19.04 11.41
C LEU A 70 -8.88 19.96 10.18
N LYS A 71 -8.28 21.13 10.37
CA LYS A 71 -7.98 22.07 9.28
C LYS A 71 -6.68 21.66 8.57
N PRO A 72 -6.52 22.00 7.28
CA PRO A 72 -5.25 21.79 6.56
C PRO A 72 -4.04 22.40 7.26
N SER A 73 -4.20 23.55 7.92
CA SER A 73 -3.15 24.23 8.69
C SER A 73 -2.68 23.48 9.94
N GLU A 74 -3.39 22.43 10.35
CA GLU A 74 -3.04 21.60 11.51
C GLU A 74 -2.23 20.35 11.12
N ILE A 75 -1.93 20.18 9.83
CA ILE A 75 -1.13 19.06 9.33
C ILE A 75 0.35 19.46 9.26
N ASP A 76 1.21 18.66 9.88
CA ASP A 76 2.66 18.89 9.96
C ASP A 76 3.45 18.08 8.92
N LEU A 77 2.89 16.94 8.49
CA LEU A 77 3.57 15.98 7.62
C LEU A 77 2.59 15.30 6.66
N ILE A 78 2.96 15.22 5.38
CA ILE A 78 2.25 14.45 4.37
C ILE A 78 3.24 13.50 3.70
N ILE A 79 3.01 12.21 3.82
CA ILE A 79 3.78 11.17 3.13
C ILE A 79 2.86 10.43 2.16
N VAL A 80 3.31 10.30 0.90
CA VAL A 80 2.65 9.44 -0.09
C VAL A 80 3.60 8.31 -0.48
N ALA A 81 3.16 7.08 -0.24
CA ALA A 81 3.80 5.88 -0.76
C ALA A 81 3.25 5.58 -2.15
N THR A 82 4.09 5.68 -3.18
CA THR A 82 3.69 5.44 -4.57
C THR A 82 4.88 5.03 -5.43
N MET A 83 4.67 4.11 -6.36
CA MET A 83 5.61 3.84 -7.47
C MET A 83 5.08 4.32 -8.82
N SER A 84 3.92 4.97 -8.84
CA SER A 84 3.26 5.47 -10.04
C SER A 84 2.95 6.97 -9.92
N PRO A 85 3.94 7.84 -9.63
CA PRO A 85 3.68 9.27 -9.46
C PRO A 85 3.22 9.93 -10.77
N ASP A 86 2.58 11.09 -10.67
CA ASP A 86 2.19 11.90 -11.83
C ASP A 86 3.44 12.45 -12.55
N TYR A 87 4.45 12.85 -11.79
CA TYR A 87 5.71 13.41 -12.25
C TYR A 87 6.88 12.89 -11.40
N LEU A 88 8.10 12.93 -11.94
CA LEU A 88 9.31 12.75 -11.12
C LEU A 88 9.56 13.97 -10.22
N THR A 89 9.11 15.16 -10.64
CA THR A 89 9.07 16.39 -9.85
C THR A 89 7.99 17.33 -10.39
N PRO A 90 7.10 17.91 -9.56
CA PRO A 90 7.05 17.78 -8.09
C PRO A 90 6.54 16.40 -7.64
N SER A 91 6.69 16.10 -6.34
CA SER A 91 6.19 14.86 -5.73
C SER A 91 4.67 14.85 -5.61
N VAL A 92 4.07 13.67 -5.52
CA VAL A 92 2.63 13.47 -5.29
C VAL A 92 2.18 14.12 -3.99
N SER A 93 2.93 13.91 -2.91
CA SER A 93 2.70 14.52 -1.60
C SER A 93 2.73 16.05 -1.64
N ALA A 94 3.59 16.67 -2.45
CA ALA A 94 3.65 18.13 -2.60
C ALA A 94 2.41 18.66 -3.35
N MET A 95 1.93 17.94 -4.37
CA MET A 95 0.66 18.26 -5.03
C MET A 95 -0.53 18.11 -4.07
N VAL A 96 -0.57 17.04 -3.26
CA VAL A 96 -1.60 16.86 -2.22
C VAL A 96 -1.54 18.01 -1.21
N GLN A 97 -0.36 18.37 -0.72
CA GLN A 97 -0.16 19.49 0.21
C GLN A 97 -0.73 20.80 -0.36
N GLY A 98 -0.41 21.13 -1.60
CA GLY A 98 -0.89 22.34 -2.28
C GLY A 98 -2.40 22.30 -2.50
N ASN A 99 -2.96 21.15 -2.91
CA ASN A 99 -4.40 20.98 -3.15
C ASN A 99 -5.25 21.08 -1.87
N LEU A 100 -4.66 20.81 -0.70
CA LEU A 100 -5.30 20.98 0.61
C LEU A 100 -5.16 22.40 1.16
N GLY A 101 -4.17 23.17 0.71
CA GLY A 101 -3.74 24.40 1.39
C GLY A 101 -3.09 24.11 2.75
N ALA A 102 -2.37 22.99 2.87
CA ALA A 102 -1.68 22.60 4.11
C ALA A 102 -0.30 23.28 4.20
N ASP A 103 -0.27 24.61 4.23
CA ASP A 103 0.93 25.44 4.02
C ASP A 103 2.07 25.24 5.03
N HIS A 104 1.80 24.57 6.15
CA HIS A 104 2.80 24.23 7.18
C HIS A 104 3.35 22.81 7.05
N ALA A 105 2.68 21.94 6.29
CA ALA A 105 3.05 20.54 6.19
C ALA A 105 4.33 20.36 5.37
N VAL A 106 5.27 19.59 5.91
CA VAL A 106 6.37 19.04 5.11
C VAL A 106 5.82 17.87 4.31
N ALA A 107 6.15 17.79 3.02
CA ALA A 107 5.65 16.75 2.12
C ALA A 107 6.80 15.98 1.45
N MET A 108 6.70 14.65 1.39
CA MET A 108 7.63 13.81 0.64
C MET A 108 6.97 12.52 0.16
N ASP A 109 7.44 12.03 -0.99
CA ASP A 109 7.05 10.71 -1.48
C ASP A 109 8.05 9.65 -1.00
N ILE A 110 7.57 8.42 -0.90
CA ILE A 110 8.41 7.25 -0.67
C ILE A 110 8.08 6.19 -1.71
N ASP A 111 9.12 5.54 -2.22
CA ASP A 111 8.98 4.38 -3.10
C ASP A 111 9.62 3.16 -2.44
N ALA A 112 8.78 2.27 -1.96
CA ALA A 112 9.15 0.90 -1.58
C ALA A 112 8.18 -0.11 -2.22
N ALA A 113 7.70 0.22 -3.43
CA ALA A 113 6.67 -0.53 -4.15
C ALA A 113 5.48 -0.92 -3.24
N CYS A 114 4.98 -2.16 -3.34
CA CYS A 114 3.83 -2.62 -2.55
C CYS A 114 4.06 -2.63 -1.02
N SER A 115 5.31 -2.56 -0.53
CA SER A 115 5.59 -2.43 0.92
C SER A 115 5.52 -0.97 1.39
N GLY A 116 5.24 -0.04 0.48
CA GLY A 116 5.33 1.40 0.67
C GLY A 116 4.54 1.90 1.85
N PHE A 117 3.29 1.43 2.05
CA PHE A 117 2.47 1.90 3.16
C PHE A 117 3.05 1.52 4.53
N VAL A 118 3.51 0.28 4.72
CA VAL A 118 4.12 -0.16 5.99
C VAL A 118 5.48 0.53 6.24
N TYR A 119 6.29 0.71 5.19
CA TYR A 119 7.51 1.53 5.28
C TYR A 119 7.18 2.99 5.64
N GLY A 120 6.09 3.52 5.10
CA GLY A 120 5.58 4.85 5.42
C GLY A 120 5.13 4.98 6.87
N LEU A 121 4.46 3.97 7.43
CA LEU A 121 4.10 3.98 8.86
C LEU A 121 5.33 4.05 9.75
N ASN A 122 6.39 3.30 9.41
CA ASN A 122 7.66 3.41 10.12
C ASN A 122 8.27 4.81 10.01
N MET A 123 8.30 5.40 8.81
CA MET A 123 8.84 6.75 8.62
C MET A 123 8.04 7.81 9.39
N VAL A 124 6.70 7.75 9.31
CA VAL A 124 5.81 8.61 10.09
C VAL A 124 6.09 8.47 11.59
N LYS A 125 6.20 7.23 12.10
CA LYS A 125 6.50 6.97 13.51
C LYS A 125 7.75 7.73 13.96
N GLN A 126 8.82 7.68 13.17
CA GLN A 126 10.08 8.36 13.50
C GLN A 126 9.97 9.88 13.40
N LEU A 127 9.30 10.39 12.36
CA LEU A 127 9.18 11.83 12.09
C LEU A 127 8.18 12.55 13.01
N LEU A 128 7.26 11.81 13.62
CA LEU A 128 6.27 12.30 14.58
C LEU A 128 6.79 12.41 16.02
N ILE A 129 7.98 11.85 16.33
CA ILE A 129 8.60 12.00 17.65
C ILE A 129 8.93 13.48 17.86
N ALA A 130 8.34 14.10 18.90
CA ALA A 130 8.44 15.53 19.14
C ALA A 130 8.10 15.92 20.60
N GLU A 131 8.42 17.16 20.98
CA GLU A 131 7.96 17.75 22.24
C GLU A 131 6.54 18.34 22.14
N THR A 132 6.08 18.61 20.92
CA THR A 132 4.76 19.18 20.64
C THR A 132 3.85 18.18 19.92
N PRO A 133 2.52 18.32 20.06
CA PRO A 133 1.58 17.57 19.24
C PRO A 133 1.85 17.80 17.75
N LYS A 134 1.74 16.75 16.95
CA LYS A 134 1.86 16.77 15.49
C LYS A 134 0.82 15.86 14.84
N ASN A 135 0.31 16.27 13.69
CA ASN A 135 -0.57 15.46 12.85
C ASN A 135 0.12 15.13 11.52
N ALA A 136 0.00 13.88 11.08
CA ALA A 136 0.51 13.42 9.80
C ALA A 136 -0.59 12.76 8.97
N ILE A 137 -0.49 12.90 7.66
CA ILE A 137 -1.26 12.12 6.69
C ILE A 137 -0.30 11.15 6.00
N LEU A 138 -0.64 9.87 5.99
CA LEU A 138 0.05 8.84 5.23
C LEU A 138 -0.92 8.20 4.24
N ILE A 139 -0.53 8.16 2.97
CA ILE A 139 -1.36 7.62 1.90
C ILE A 139 -0.54 6.63 1.09
N GLY A 140 -1.07 5.44 0.85
CA GLY A 140 -0.64 4.60 -0.26
C GLY A 140 -1.53 4.91 -1.47
N GLY A 141 -0.94 5.27 -2.61
CA GLY A 141 -1.72 5.70 -3.77
C GLY A 141 -1.08 5.32 -5.08
N GLU A 142 -1.87 4.75 -5.99
CA GLU A 142 -1.37 4.23 -7.24
C GLU A 142 -2.36 4.40 -8.41
N THR A 143 -1.80 4.73 -9.57
CA THR A 143 -2.41 4.52 -10.90
C THR A 143 -1.52 3.55 -11.67
N LEU A 144 -1.62 2.26 -11.33
CA LEU A 144 -0.81 1.19 -11.90
C LEU A 144 -1.19 0.86 -13.34
N SER A 145 -2.41 1.17 -13.76
CA SER A 145 -2.90 0.98 -15.13
C SER A 145 -1.99 1.55 -16.22
N LYS A 146 -1.29 2.66 -15.93
CA LYS A 146 -0.30 3.27 -16.85
C LYS A 146 1.04 2.53 -16.92
N LEU A 147 1.28 1.61 -15.98
CA LEU A 147 2.46 0.73 -15.91
C LEU A 147 2.15 -0.68 -16.41
N ILE A 148 0.95 -0.91 -16.96
CA ILE A 148 0.55 -2.21 -17.51
C ILE A 148 0.81 -2.24 -19.03
N ASP A 149 1.47 -3.30 -19.51
CA ASP A 149 1.36 -3.68 -20.91
C ASP A 149 0.06 -4.45 -21.08
N TRP A 150 -0.96 -3.81 -21.64
CA TRP A 150 -2.30 -4.39 -21.81
C TRP A 150 -2.34 -5.55 -22.82
N GLN A 151 -1.23 -5.85 -23.51
CA GLN A 151 -1.09 -7.06 -24.33
C GLN A 151 -0.45 -8.23 -23.55
N ASP A 152 0.22 -7.96 -22.41
CA ASP A 152 0.79 -8.99 -21.55
C ASP A 152 -0.23 -9.46 -20.50
N ARG A 153 -0.96 -10.53 -20.83
CA ARG A 153 -1.90 -11.16 -19.89
C ARG A 153 -1.28 -11.60 -18.55
N SER A 154 0.05 -11.78 -18.48
CA SER A 154 0.70 -12.24 -17.25
C SER A 154 0.71 -11.18 -16.15
N THR A 155 0.56 -9.91 -16.52
CA THR A 155 0.54 -8.75 -15.61
C THR A 155 -0.77 -7.95 -15.72
N ALA A 156 -1.35 -7.81 -16.91
CA ALA A 156 -2.53 -6.97 -17.15
C ALA A 156 -3.78 -7.37 -16.36
N VAL A 157 -3.89 -8.64 -15.98
CA VAL A 157 -5.03 -9.14 -15.18
C VAL A 157 -4.89 -8.85 -13.68
N LEU A 158 -3.72 -8.38 -13.22
CA LEU A 158 -3.41 -8.33 -11.79
C LEU A 158 -3.75 -7.00 -11.14
N PHE A 159 -3.44 -5.89 -11.83
CA PHE A 159 -3.34 -4.60 -11.17
C PHE A 159 -4.61 -3.77 -11.33
N GLY A 160 -4.88 -2.96 -10.31
CA GLY A 160 -5.90 -1.93 -10.30
C GLY A 160 -5.33 -0.62 -9.75
N ASP A 161 -6.17 0.40 -9.77
CA ASP A 161 -5.84 1.76 -9.34
C ASP A 161 -6.62 2.14 -8.09
N GLY A 162 -6.02 2.99 -7.25
CA GLY A 162 -6.67 3.46 -6.04
C GLY A 162 -5.72 4.15 -5.07
N ALA A 163 -6.30 4.77 -4.05
CA ALA A 163 -5.58 5.31 -2.91
C ALA A 163 -6.30 4.97 -1.61
N GLY A 164 -5.51 4.72 -0.57
CA GLY A 164 -5.98 4.56 0.79
C GLY A 164 -5.02 5.24 1.74
N GLY A 165 -5.51 5.75 2.86
CA GLY A 165 -4.64 6.44 3.81
C GLY A 165 -5.21 6.56 5.21
N VAL A 166 -4.34 7.05 6.09
CA VAL A 166 -4.63 7.29 7.49
C VAL A 166 -4.18 8.68 7.91
N LEU A 167 -4.93 9.29 8.82
CA LEU A 167 -4.48 10.47 9.54
C LEU A 167 -4.00 10.03 10.91
N LEU A 168 -2.77 10.36 11.26
CA LEU A 168 -2.14 9.97 12.51
C LEU A 168 -1.83 11.20 13.37
N LYS A 169 -1.87 10.99 14.69
CA LYS A 169 -1.44 12.00 15.66
C LYS A 169 -0.42 11.38 16.60
N ASN A 170 0.65 12.10 16.89
CA ASN A 170 1.63 11.64 17.86
C ASN A 170 1.03 11.60 19.29
N THR A 171 1.50 10.66 20.10
CA THR A 171 1.00 10.40 21.45
C THR A 171 2.15 10.11 22.42
N PRO A 172 1.94 10.30 23.73
CA PRO A 172 2.80 9.68 24.73
C PRO A 172 2.84 8.16 24.53
N LYS A 173 3.94 7.52 24.91
CA LYS A 173 4.16 6.08 24.70
C LYS A 173 3.03 5.20 25.26
N SER A 174 2.44 5.57 26.39
CA SER A 174 1.34 4.83 27.05
C SER A 174 -0.01 4.87 26.32
N GLU A 175 -0.16 5.78 25.35
CA GLU A 175 -1.43 6.02 24.63
C GLU A 175 -1.29 5.74 23.11
N GLY A 176 -0.18 5.14 22.70
CA GLY A 176 0.12 4.88 21.30
C GLY A 176 -0.38 3.53 20.79
N ALA A 177 -0.56 3.48 19.48
CA ALA A 177 -0.99 2.32 18.71
C ALA A 177 0.17 1.39 18.36
N PHE A 178 1.38 1.90 18.10
CA PHE A 178 2.50 1.06 17.65
C PHE A 178 2.92 0.06 18.73
N ILE A 179 3.08 -1.21 18.33
CA ILE A 179 3.57 -2.31 19.18
C ILE A 179 4.95 -2.76 18.71
N SER A 180 5.08 -3.24 17.48
CA SER A 180 6.34 -3.72 16.90
C SER A 180 6.33 -3.65 15.37
N GLU A 181 7.49 -3.86 14.74
CA GLU A 181 7.61 -3.91 13.29
C GLU A 181 8.77 -4.81 12.84
N ASN A 182 8.76 -5.22 11.58
CA ASN A 182 9.92 -5.79 10.92
C ASN A 182 9.96 -5.31 9.47
N LEU A 183 11.04 -4.65 9.06
CA LEU A 183 11.26 -4.20 7.68
C LEU A 183 12.49 -4.87 7.09
N LYS A 184 12.41 -5.35 5.85
CA LYS A 184 13.51 -6.05 5.19
C LYS A 184 13.52 -5.81 3.69
N THR A 185 14.71 -5.50 3.16
CA THR A 185 14.95 -5.34 1.72
C THR A 185 15.87 -6.44 1.20
N LEU A 186 15.45 -7.12 0.13
CA LEU A 186 16.20 -8.17 -0.56
C LEU A 186 16.59 -7.72 -1.98
N GLY A 187 17.45 -6.69 -2.04
CA GLY A 187 17.87 -6.02 -3.29
C GLY A 187 18.39 -6.96 -4.39
N LYS A 188 19.03 -8.07 -4.01
CA LYS A 188 19.52 -9.09 -4.96
C LYS A 188 18.40 -9.77 -5.77
N LEU A 189 17.16 -9.67 -5.31
CA LEU A 189 15.97 -10.24 -5.94
C LEU A 189 15.21 -9.22 -6.80
N GLY A 190 15.61 -7.94 -6.81
CA GLY A 190 14.84 -6.85 -7.43
C GLY A 190 14.50 -7.05 -8.89
N ARG A 191 15.36 -7.72 -9.66
CA ARG A 191 15.10 -8.06 -11.08
C ARG A 191 13.85 -8.94 -11.32
N TYR A 192 13.25 -9.51 -10.28
CA TYR A 192 12.05 -10.34 -10.42
C TYR A 192 10.76 -9.52 -10.47
N LEU A 193 10.80 -8.24 -10.14
CA LEU A 193 9.68 -7.31 -10.29
C LEU A 193 10.21 -5.89 -10.51
N THR A 194 10.02 -5.39 -11.72
CA THR A 194 10.44 -4.03 -12.12
C THR A 194 9.31 -3.35 -12.90
N ALA A 195 9.22 -2.03 -12.83
CA ALA A 195 8.36 -1.20 -13.67
C ALA A 195 9.03 0.17 -13.87
N GLY A 196 8.52 0.99 -14.80
CA GLY A 196 8.96 2.38 -14.92
C GLY A 196 10.44 2.57 -15.29
N LYS A 197 11.00 1.68 -16.12
CA LYS A 197 12.38 1.83 -16.62
C LYS A 197 12.50 3.12 -17.40
N THR A 198 13.20 4.10 -16.83
CA THR A 198 13.38 5.44 -17.42
C THR A 198 14.31 5.46 -18.62
N GLY A 199 15.21 4.47 -18.73
CA GLY A 199 16.31 4.48 -19.67
C GLY A 199 17.25 5.67 -19.41
N ALA A 200 18.01 6.09 -20.42
CA ALA A 200 18.77 7.33 -20.37
C ALA A 200 18.59 8.10 -21.69
N PRO A 201 17.49 8.86 -21.83
CA PRO A 201 17.19 9.64 -23.02
C PRO A 201 18.09 10.87 -23.11
N THR A 202 19.38 10.64 -23.35
CA THR A 202 20.41 11.68 -23.47
C THR A 202 21.27 11.47 -24.71
N PRO A 203 21.64 12.54 -25.43
CA PRO A 203 22.48 12.44 -26.62
C PRO A 203 23.92 11.96 -26.32
N PHE A 204 24.31 11.86 -25.04
CA PHE A 204 25.65 11.48 -24.63
C PHE A 204 25.83 9.97 -24.40
N MET A 205 24.77 9.18 -24.58
CA MET A 205 24.81 7.72 -24.38
C MET A 205 25.39 6.97 -25.59
N THR A 206 26.29 6.03 -25.34
CA THR A 206 26.87 5.15 -26.37
C THR A 206 26.08 3.85 -26.59
N LYS A 207 25.30 3.42 -25.60
CA LYS A 207 24.35 2.31 -25.70
C LYS A 207 22.95 2.84 -25.47
N LYS A 208 22.00 2.53 -26.36
CA LYS A 208 20.59 2.85 -26.14
C LYS A 208 20.05 1.88 -25.09
N ASP A 209 19.67 2.43 -23.94
CA ASP A 209 18.85 1.70 -22.98
C ASP A 209 17.41 2.17 -23.17
N GLU A 210 16.53 1.25 -23.57
CA GLU A 210 15.16 1.60 -23.93
C GLU A 210 14.32 1.91 -22.69
N PHE A 211 13.60 3.02 -22.78
CA PHE A 211 12.52 3.36 -21.86
C PHE A 211 11.43 2.30 -21.95
N SER A 212 10.93 1.84 -20.82
CA SER A 212 9.74 1.00 -20.73
C SER A 212 8.97 1.33 -19.46
N PRO A 213 7.71 1.80 -19.55
CA PRO A 213 6.92 2.05 -18.36
C PRO A 213 6.44 0.75 -17.71
N PHE A 214 6.41 -0.34 -18.48
CA PHE A 214 5.62 -1.52 -18.14
C PHE A 214 6.26 -2.41 -17.07
N PHE A 215 5.40 -3.08 -16.31
CA PHE A 215 5.78 -4.15 -15.41
C PHE A 215 6.51 -5.28 -16.15
N GLN A 216 7.59 -5.75 -15.55
CA GLN A 216 8.22 -7.03 -15.86
C GLN A 216 8.28 -7.85 -14.59
N MET A 217 7.63 -9.01 -14.59
CA MET A 217 7.48 -9.82 -13.39
C MET A 217 7.80 -11.29 -13.64
N ASN A 218 8.63 -11.87 -12.76
CA ASN A 218 8.73 -13.33 -12.63
C ASN A 218 7.79 -13.80 -11.52
N GLY A 219 6.52 -14.06 -11.87
CA GLY A 219 5.48 -14.40 -10.89
C GLY A 219 5.82 -15.59 -9.99
N ARG A 220 6.51 -16.62 -10.50
CA ARG A 220 6.94 -17.77 -9.68
C ARG A 220 7.98 -17.37 -8.62
N ARG A 221 8.91 -16.48 -8.95
CA ARG A 221 9.93 -15.99 -8.00
C ARG A 221 9.33 -15.04 -6.98
N VAL A 222 8.43 -14.15 -7.40
CA VAL A 222 7.69 -13.24 -6.51
C VAL A 222 6.77 -14.01 -5.56
N TYR A 223 6.02 -15.01 -6.05
CA TYR A 223 5.20 -15.88 -5.21
C TYR A 223 6.05 -16.60 -4.16
N ARG A 224 7.17 -17.21 -4.56
CA ARG A 224 8.07 -17.92 -3.63
C ARG A 224 8.65 -16.97 -2.56
N PHE A 225 8.97 -15.75 -2.95
CA PHE A 225 9.40 -14.73 -2.01
C PHE A 225 8.28 -14.44 -0.99
N ALA A 226 7.07 -14.13 -1.44
CA ALA A 226 5.96 -13.77 -0.57
C ALA A 226 5.65 -14.87 0.47
N VAL A 227 5.45 -16.12 0.02
CA VAL A 227 5.06 -17.22 0.91
C VAL A 227 6.14 -17.67 1.90
N ASN A 228 7.40 -17.24 1.70
CA ASN A 228 8.50 -17.55 2.61
C ASN A 228 8.86 -16.38 3.53
N ASN A 229 8.96 -15.17 2.96
CA ASN A 229 9.50 -14.00 3.64
C ASN A 229 8.44 -13.22 4.42
N VAL A 230 7.16 -13.29 4.03
CA VAL A 230 6.09 -12.64 4.79
C VAL A 230 5.86 -13.36 6.13
N PRO A 231 5.72 -14.70 6.20
CA PRO A 231 5.65 -15.39 7.49
C PRO A 231 6.89 -15.17 8.37
N GLU A 232 8.09 -15.11 7.78
CA GLU A 232 9.33 -14.77 8.50
C GLU A 232 9.24 -13.37 9.14
N SER A 233 8.81 -12.36 8.38
CA SER A 233 8.66 -10.99 8.85
C SER A 233 7.60 -10.86 9.94
N ILE A 234 6.47 -11.55 9.79
CA ILE A 234 5.39 -11.62 10.77
C ILE A 234 5.89 -12.23 12.09
N ASN A 235 6.55 -13.38 12.02
CA ASN A 235 7.09 -14.04 13.21
C ASN A 235 8.15 -13.18 13.93
N GLN A 236 8.95 -12.42 13.18
CA GLN A 236 9.92 -11.51 13.78
C GLN A 236 9.25 -10.35 14.52
N ALA A 237 8.21 -9.75 13.95
CA ALA A 237 7.44 -8.68 14.60
C ALA A 237 6.68 -9.19 15.83
N LEU A 238 6.09 -10.39 15.77
CA LEU A 238 5.45 -11.06 16.90
C LEU A 238 6.45 -11.32 18.03
N SER A 239 7.62 -11.87 17.71
CA SER A 239 8.69 -12.15 18.67
C SER A 239 9.18 -10.88 19.38
N GLU A 240 9.38 -9.78 18.64
CA GLU A 240 9.75 -8.48 19.23
C GLU A 240 8.70 -7.95 20.21
N ALA A 241 7.41 -8.18 19.92
CA ALA A 241 6.31 -7.78 20.79
C ALA A 241 6.03 -8.77 21.93
N SER A 242 6.71 -9.93 21.95
CA SER A 242 6.34 -11.07 22.82
C SER A 242 4.87 -11.50 22.66
N LEU A 243 4.35 -11.43 21.43
CA LEU A 243 3.01 -11.83 21.05
C LEU A 243 3.03 -13.15 20.24
N THR A 244 1.85 -13.76 20.14
CA THR A 244 1.57 -14.91 19.29
C THR A 244 0.53 -14.53 18.23
N THR A 245 0.30 -15.41 17.25
CA THR A 245 -0.75 -15.22 16.24
C THR A 245 -2.16 -15.16 16.83
N ASP A 246 -2.36 -15.72 18.03
CA ASP A 246 -3.66 -15.70 18.71
C ASP A 246 -4.00 -14.31 19.26
N ASP A 247 -2.99 -13.50 19.57
CA ASP A 247 -3.12 -12.12 20.05
C ASP A 247 -3.44 -11.12 18.94
N ILE A 248 -3.43 -11.54 17.67
CA ILE A 248 -3.75 -10.70 16.51
C ILE A 248 -5.21 -10.92 16.14
N ASP A 249 -6.01 -9.86 16.12
CA ASP A 249 -7.41 -9.92 15.71
C ASP A 249 -7.53 -10.00 14.20
N HIS A 250 -6.79 -9.16 13.47
CA HIS A 250 -6.87 -9.05 12.02
C HIS A 250 -5.49 -8.97 11.35
N PHE A 251 -5.28 -9.81 10.33
CA PHE A 251 -4.10 -9.83 9.48
C PHE A 251 -4.42 -9.14 8.15
N VAL A 252 -4.13 -7.84 8.08
CA VAL A 252 -4.35 -7.01 6.90
C VAL A 252 -3.09 -7.04 6.02
N LEU A 253 -3.09 -7.94 5.05
CA LEU A 253 -1.96 -8.16 4.13
C LEU A 253 -2.15 -7.39 2.83
N HIS A 254 -1.04 -7.13 2.15
CA HIS A 254 -1.03 -6.70 0.75
C HIS A 254 -1.79 -7.71 -0.13
N GLN A 255 -2.76 -7.19 -0.89
CA GLN A 255 -3.71 -7.93 -1.72
C GLN A 255 -3.11 -8.13 -3.12
N ALA A 256 -2.07 -8.96 -3.21
CA ALA A 256 -1.42 -9.28 -4.48
C ALA A 256 -2.12 -10.40 -5.26
N ASN A 257 -2.57 -11.42 -4.51
CA ASN A 257 -3.18 -12.65 -5.01
C ASN A 257 -3.81 -13.40 -3.82
N SER A 258 -5.07 -13.83 -3.92
CA SER A 258 -5.75 -14.53 -2.81
C SER A 258 -4.99 -15.78 -2.34
N ARG A 259 -4.37 -16.51 -3.27
CA ARG A 259 -3.61 -17.74 -2.98
C ARG A 259 -2.34 -17.48 -2.16
N ILE A 260 -1.76 -16.28 -2.26
CA ILE A 260 -0.62 -15.89 -1.42
C ILE A 260 -1.09 -15.73 0.02
N VAL A 261 -2.22 -15.05 0.22
CA VAL A 261 -2.84 -14.86 1.56
C VAL A 261 -3.20 -16.20 2.17
N GLU A 262 -3.88 -17.07 1.41
CA GLU A 262 -4.20 -18.45 1.83
C GLU A 262 -2.97 -19.23 2.26
N LYS A 263 -1.88 -19.16 1.47
CA LYS A 263 -0.66 -19.91 1.79
C LYS A 263 0.05 -19.34 3.02
N ILE A 264 0.02 -18.03 3.23
CA ILE A 264 0.58 -17.39 4.42
C ILE A 264 -0.21 -17.80 5.67
N ALA A 265 -1.54 -17.77 5.62
CA ALA A 265 -2.40 -18.21 6.71
C ALA A 265 -2.13 -19.68 7.08
N GLU A 266 -2.03 -20.57 6.09
CA GLU A 266 -1.66 -21.98 6.28
C GLU A 266 -0.28 -22.11 6.94
N THR A 267 0.70 -21.33 6.49
CA THR A 267 2.07 -21.37 7.01
C THR A 267 2.16 -20.88 8.46
N LEU A 268 1.30 -19.92 8.84
CA LEU A 268 1.19 -19.41 10.20
C LEU A 268 0.30 -20.27 11.10
N GLY A 269 -0.47 -21.22 10.52
CA GLY A 269 -1.43 -22.04 11.26
C GLY A 269 -2.65 -21.26 11.76
N VAL A 270 -3.05 -20.20 11.05
CA VAL A 270 -4.13 -19.30 11.46
C VAL A 270 -5.34 -19.45 10.52
N SER A 271 -6.56 -19.35 11.06
CA SER A 271 -7.78 -19.40 10.24
C SER A 271 -7.83 -18.24 9.24
N MET A 272 -8.32 -18.52 8.03
CA MET A 272 -8.60 -17.50 7.01
C MET A 272 -9.60 -16.44 7.48
N ASP A 273 -10.40 -16.71 8.51
CA ASP A 273 -11.34 -15.73 9.07
C ASP A 273 -10.65 -14.49 9.65
N LYS A 274 -9.37 -14.61 10.04
CA LYS A 274 -8.54 -13.47 10.47
C LYS A 274 -7.81 -12.77 9.31
N PHE A 275 -7.94 -13.25 8.08
CA PHE A 275 -7.28 -12.72 6.88
C PHE A 275 -8.32 -12.14 5.92
N PRO A 276 -8.76 -10.89 6.15
CA PRO A 276 -9.70 -10.23 5.24
C PRO A 276 -9.09 -10.09 3.83
N ILE A 277 -9.95 -10.24 2.82
CA ILE A 277 -9.60 -10.17 1.39
C ILE A 277 -10.60 -9.26 0.69
N ASN A 278 -10.10 -8.39 -0.19
CA ASN A 278 -10.89 -7.56 -1.10
C ASN A 278 -10.36 -7.57 -2.54
N ILE A 279 -9.41 -8.46 -2.84
CA ILE A 279 -8.71 -8.49 -4.13
C ILE A 279 -9.66 -8.82 -5.30
N ASP A 280 -10.79 -9.46 -5.02
CA ASP A 280 -11.84 -9.75 -5.99
C ASP A 280 -12.45 -8.48 -6.59
N GLU A 281 -12.51 -7.40 -5.80
CA GLU A 281 -13.06 -6.09 -6.18
C GLU A 281 -12.03 -5.15 -6.80
N TYR A 282 -10.87 -5.04 -6.17
CA TYR A 282 -9.91 -3.97 -6.46
C TYR A 282 -8.75 -4.41 -7.34
N GLY A 283 -8.51 -5.72 -7.47
CA GLY A 283 -7.23 -6.22 -7.93
C GLY A 283 -6.08 -5.81 -7.02
N ASN A 284 -4.86 -5.88 -7.54
CA ASN A 284 -3.65 -5.45 -6.83
C ASN A 284 -3.43 -3.94 -7.03
N THR A 285 -3.61 -3.16 -5.96
CA THR A 285 -3.39 -1.70 -5.93
C THR A 285 -2.06 -1.32 -5.26
N ALA A 286 -1.11 -2.24 -5.20
CA ALA A 286 0.21 -2.11 -4.58
C ALA A 286 0.16 -1.41 -3.21
N ALA A 287 0.84 -0.27 -3.03
CA ALA A 287 0.93 0.43 -1.76
C ALA A 287 -0.43 0.92 -1.22
N ALA A 288 -1.44 1.06 -2.08
CA ALA A 288 -2.78 1.43 -1.66
C ALA A 288 -3.59 0.25 -1.09
N SER A 289 -3.12 -0.98 -1.25
CA SER A 289 -3.87 -2.19 -0.94
C SER A 289 -4.24 -2.33 0.53
N GLU A 290 -3.25 -2.32 1.42
CA GLU A 290 -3.46 -2.41 2.87
C GLU A 290 -4.31 -1.27 3.41
N PRO A 291 -4.07 0.02 3.08
CA PRO A 291 -4.90 1.09 3.61
C PRO A 291 -6.31 1.15 3.01
N ILE A 292 -6.53 0.71 1.77
CA ILE A 292 -7.90 0.54 1.22
C ILE A 292 -8.63 -0.53 2.05
N LEU A 293 -8.01 -1.70 2.22
CA LEU A 293 -8.62 -2.79 3.00
C LEU A 293 -8.88 -2.38 4.46
N LEU A 294 -7.92 -1.69 5.08
CA LEU A 294 -8.08 -1.17 6.44
C LEU A 294 -9.28 -0.20 6.54
N ASP A 295 -9.42 0.73 5.60
CA ASP A 295 -10.55 1.68 5.61
C ASP A 295 -11.91 0.97 5.46
N GLN A 296 -11.99 -0.05 4.62
CA GLN A 296 -13.21 -0.84 4.46
C GLN A 296 -13.61 -1.53 5.77
N LEU A 297 -12.67 -2.24 6.40
CA LEU A 297 -12.89 -3.00 7.63
C LEU A 297 -13.20 -2.10 8.83
N VAL A 298 -12.65 -0.89 8.85
CA VAL A 298 -13.00 0.13 9.86
C VAL A 298 -14.40 0.68 9.59
N THR A 299 -14.73 0.95 8.33
CA THR A 299 -16.01 1.57 7.95
C THR A 299 -17.19 0.62 8.15
N ASP A 300 -17.01 -0.68 7.88
CA ASP A 300 -18.04 -1.70 8.09
C ASP A 300 -18.12 -2.21 9.55
N GLY A 301 -17.18 -1.80 10.41
CA GLY A 301 -17.13 -2.13 11.82
C GLY A 301 -16.53 -3.51 12.14
N THR A 302 -15.88 -4.16 11.17
CA THR A 302 -15.10 -5.40 11.38
C THR A 302 -13.88 -5.15 12.26
N ILE A 303 -13.14 -4.08 12.02
CA ILE A 303 -12.05 -3.59 12.87
C ILE A 303 -12.61 -2.50 13.80
N LYS A 304 -12.41 -2.66 15.11
CA LYS A 304 -12.86 -1.73 16.14
C LYS A 304 -11.69 -1.18 16.94
N ARG A 305 -11.92 -0.06 17.62
CA ARG A 305 -10.95 0.51 18.56
C ARG A 305 -10.66 -0.50 19.67
N GLY A 306 -9.39 -0.80 19.89
CA GLY A 306 -8.89 -1.79 20.82
C GLY A 306 -8.32 -3.04 20.13
N ASP A 307 -8.70 -3.32 18.89
CA ASP A 307 -8.25 -4.50 18.16
C ASP A 307 -6.75 -4.42 17.84
N VAL A 308 -6.07 -5.56 17.90
CA VAL A 308 -4.68 -5.71 17.49
C VAL A 308 -4.63 -6.10 16.01
N VAL A 309 -4.17 -5.16 15.19
CA VAL A 309 -4.09 -5.30 13.74
C VAL A 309 -2.64 -5.48 13.32
N LEU A 310 -2.40 -6.48 12.49
CA LEU A 310 -1.13 -6.67 11.80
C LEU A 310 -1.28 -6.21 10.35
N LEU A 311 -0.44 -5.25 9.95
CA LEU A 311 -0.32 -4.78 8.58
C LEU A 311 0.94 -5.39 7.96
N SER A 312 0.85 -6.01 6.79
CA SER A 312 2.04 -6.55 6.10
C SER A 312 2.03 -6.29 4.59
N GLY A 313 3.00 -5.50 4.16
CA GLY A 313 3.25 -5.16 2.76
C GLY A 313 4.45 -5.91 2.20
N PHE A 314 4.36 -6.32 0.93
CA PHE A 314 5.44 -7.06 0.26
C PHE A 314 5.40 -6.88 -1.26
N GLY A 315 6.54 -6.65 -1.90
CA GLY A 315 6.55 -6.36 -3.34
C GLY A 315 7.93 -6.08 -3.92
N GLY A 316 7.99 -5.16 -4.89
CA GLY A 316 9.18 -4.78 -5.65
C GLY A 316 10.37 -4.37 -4.77
N GLY A 317 11.59 -4.69 -5.22
CA GLY A 317 12.84 -4.48 -4.47
C GLY A 317 13.76 -5.71 -4.32
N LEU A 318 13.32 -6.92 -3.93
CA LEU A 318 12.03 -7.19 -3.30
C LEU A 318 12.04 -6.69 -1.85
N THR A 319 10.92 -6.18 -1.37
CA THR A 319 10.76 -5.65 -0.01
C THR A 319 9.65 -6.39 0.72
N VAL A 320 9.76 -6.46 2.05
CA VAL A 320 8.68 -6.87 2.95
C VAL A 320 8.73 -5.99 4.19
N GLY A 321 7.55 -5.58 4.66
CA GLY A 321 7.39 -4.84 5.89
C GLY A 321 6.18 -5.35 6.66
N THR A 322 6.33 -5.57 7.96
CA THR A 322 5.24 -5.91 8.87
C THR A 322 5.20 -4.90 10.01
N MET A 323 4.01 -4.44 10.40
CA MET A 323 3.79 -3.62 11.58
C MET A 323 2.61 -4.16 12.37
N ILE A 324 2.77 -4.29 13.68
CA ILE A 324 1.70 -4.64 14.61
C ILE A 324 1.31 -3.38 15.37
N LEU A 325 0.01 -3.08 15.38
CA LEU A 325 -0.53 -1.93 16.08
C LEU A 325 -1.86 -2.27 16.77
N LYS A 326 -2.22 -1.46 17.76
CA LYS A 326 -3.54 -1.45 18.39
C LYS A 326 -4.36 -0.30 17.80
N TYR A 327 -5.44 -0.62 17.08
CA TYR A 327 -6.30 0.38 16.42
C TYR A 327 -7.17 1.15 17.43
#